data_AF-A0A3Q3JC44-F1
#
_entry.id   AF-A0A3Q3JC44-F1
#
_cell.length_a   1.000
_cell.length_b   1.000
_cell.length_c   1.000
_cell.angle_alpha   90.00
_cell.angle_beta   90.00
_cell.angle_gamma   90.00
#
_symmetry.space_group_name_H-M   'P 1'
#
loop_
_entity.id
_entity.type
_entity.pdbx_description
1 polymer ?
#
loop_
_entity_poly.entity_id
_entity_poly.type
_entity_poly.pdbx_seq_one_letter_code
_entity_poly.pdbx_strand_id
1 'polypeptide(L)'
;AHSKRQIDDCNDFTVLRFFLNQKTTIGYSFMALITIGGERIFSMVSFQCPCNHTQNFAYGLTFLLGPAAVLLVFGLFFSSSLWRLYTGCCLNPMKLCPHGNCFSCLKVFMGIFTGACVAPIMWLSVALLNGTFYECAVSGLNDNLVVDLFCKNKTLKCREELARVPCDRSKLSSDERMELLLMLRAQSQILGWSIIIIAITVGLLGTCYKNCRSKVSYLQLTFWKHYMDKEKERFDTFAVDYATKLAERNLQSFFENKDPNPFPFPNHKAWEEISAHYTFSTSEQYYSTLQRYVEKIGRDFTPETRPVMDLEHGIEMS
;
A
#
# COMPACT_ATOMS: atom_id res chain seq x y z
N ALA A 1 -42.28 22.87 -1.68
CA ALA A 1 -41.47 21.89 -2.43
C ALA A 1 -40.04 22.37 -2.71
N HIS A 2 -39.84 23.60 -3.23
CA HIS A 2 -38.52 24.16 -3.54
C HIS A 2 -37.57 24.32 -2.34
N SER A 3 -38.08 24.80 -1.19
CA SER A 3 -37.27 24.97 0.03
C SER A 3 -36.82 23.64 0.65
N LYS A 4 -37.62 22.58 0.54
CA LYS A 4 -37.27 21.24 1.06
C LYS A 4 -36.12 20.61 0.24
N ARG A 5 -36.19 20.76 -1.09
CA ARG A 5 -35.17 20.30 -2.04
C ARG A 5 -33.82 21.02 -1.86
N GLN A 6 -33.84 22.31 -1.51
CA GLN A 6 -32.63 23.11 -1.25
C GLN A 6 -32.00 22.84 0.12
N ILE A 7 -32.79 22.42 1.11
CA ILE A 7 -32.29 21.95 2.41
C ILE A 7 -31.70 20.55 2.29
N ASP A 8 -32.32 19.68 1.51
CA ASP A 8 -31.81 18.33 1.22
C ASP A 8 -30.46 18.39 0.47
N ASP A 9 -30.31 19.26 -0.55
CA ASP A 9 -29.03 19.49 -1.26
C ASP A 9 -27.92 20.05 -0.33
N CYS A 10 -28.27 20.91 0.63
CA CYS A 10 -27.32 21.48 1.59
C CYS A 10 -26.88 20.45 2.63
N ASN A 11 -27.79 19.56 3.04
CA ASN A 11 -27.51 18.49 3.98
C ASN A 11 -26.66 17.39 3.32
N ASP A 12 -26.97 17.00 2.07
CA ASP A 12 -26.15 16.09 1.28
C ASP A 12 -24.76 16.67 1.01
N PHE A 13 -24.64 17.97 0.69
CA PHE A 13 -23.34 18.61 0.52
C PHE A 13 -22.52 18.64 1.82
N THR A 14 -23.16 18.84 2.97
CA THR A 14 -22.50 18.86 4.29
C THR A 14 -22.05 17.47 4.72
N VAL A 15 -22.90 16.46 4.50
CA VAL A 15 -22.60 15.05 4.74
C VAL A 15 -21.49 14.57 3.81
N LEU A 16 -21.56 14.89 2.52
CA LEU A 16 -20.51 14.59 1.54
C LEU A 16 -19.20 15.27 1.94
N ARG A 17 -19.22 16.53 2.39
CA ARG A 17 -18.03 17.25 2.87
C ARG A 17 -17.43 16.62 4.13
N PHE A 18 -18.26 16.09 5.03
CA PHE A 18 -17.81 15.32 6.19
C PHE A 18 -17.13 14.01 5.77
N PHE A 19 -17.74 13.25 4.85
CA PHE A 19 -17.14 12.03 4.29
C PHE A 19 -15.85 12.32 3.51
N LEU A 20 -15.79 13.43 2.78
CA LEU A 20 -14.60 13.89 2.05
C LEU A 20 -13.47 14.29 3.00
N ASN A 21 -13.77 14.97 4.11
CA ASN A 21 -12.77 15.34 5.13
C ASN A 21 -12.23 14.15 5.91
N GLN A 22 -13.02 13.08 6.08
CA GLN A 22 -12.61 11.86 6.80
C GLN A 22 -12.31 10.67 5.89
N LYS A 23 -12.14 10.88 4.58
CA LYS A 23 -11.96 9.81 3.57
C LYS A 23 -10.93 8.76 3.97
N THR A 24 -9.83 9.17 4.58
CA THR A 24 -8.78 8.29 5.09
C THR A 24 -9.24 7.44 6.28
N THR A 25 -9.87 8.06 7.28
CA THR A 25 -10.43 7.37 8.46
C THR A 25 -11.52 6.38 8.07
N ILE A 26 -12.44 6.79 7.19
CA ILE A 26 -13.52 5.94 6.68
C ILE A 26 -12.94 4.76 5.89
N GLY A 27 -11.93 5.02 5.06
CA GLY A 27 -11.22 3.98 4.33
C GLY A 27 -10.61 2.94 5.27
N TYR A 28 -9.91 3.36 6.32
CA TYR A 28 -9.33 2.44 7.30
C TYR A 28 -10.38 1.68 8.11
N SER A 29 -11.45 2.33 8.54
CA SER A 29 -12.56 1.66 9.23
C SER A 29 -13.24 0.61 8.34
N PHE A 30 -13.47 0.92 7.07
CA PHE A 30 -14.03 -0.02 6.10
C PHE A 30 -13.08 -1.19 5.81
N MET A 31 -11.79 -0.92 5.64
CA MET A 31 -10.77 -1.97 5.51
C MET A 31 -10.74 -2.88 6.73
N ALA A 32 -10.83 -2.33 7.94
CA ALA A 32 -10.89 -3.12 9.18
C ALA A 32 -12.13 -4.03 9.20
N LEU A 33 -13.31 -3.52 8.84
CA LEU A 33 -14.54 -4.32 8.76
C LEU A 33 -14.44 -5.46 7.74
N ILE A 34 -13.90 -5.18 6.54
CA ILE A 34 -13.65 -6.21 5.52
C ILE A 34 -12.66 -7.25 6.04
N THR A 35 -11.60 -6.81 6.73
CA THR A 35 -10.58 -7.71 7.27
C THR A 35 -11.18 -8.65 8.30
N ILE A 36 -12.03 -8.13 9.21
CA ILE A 36 -12.75 -8.94 10.21
C ILE A 36 -13.72 -9.91 9.53
N GLY A 37 -14.51 -9.45 8.56
CA GLY A 37 -15.44 -10.31 7.82
C GLY A 37 -14.73 -11.40 7.02
N GLY A 38 -13.63 -11.05 6.34
CA GLY A 38 -12.81 -11.97 5.58
C GLY A 38 -12.16 -13.03 6.45
N GLU A 39 -11.55 -12.64 7.59
CA GLU A 39 -10.96 -13.59 8.54
C GLU A 39 -12.00 -14.58 9.08
N ARG A 40 -13.19 -14.10 9.44
CA ARG A 40 -14.28 -14.96 9.90
C ARG A 40 -14.72 -15.96 8.85
N ILE A 41 -14.81 -15.55 7.58
CA ILE A 41 -15.15 -16.45 6.48
C ILE A 41 -14.04 -17.49 6.28
N PHE A 42 -12.77 -17.09 6.23
CA PHE A 42 -11.66 -18.03 6.05
C PHE A 42 -11.53 -19.03 7.20
N SER A 43 -11.69 -18.59 8.44
CA SER A 43 -11.60 -19.47 9.61
C SER A 43 -12.80 -20.41 9.76
N MET A 44 -14.01 -19.99 9.37
CA MET A 44 -15.20 -20.84 9.47
C MET A 44 -15.38 -21.80 8.29
N VAL A 45 -15.03 -21.39 7.07
CA VAL A 45 -15.41 -22.10 5.84
C VAL A 45 -14.31 -23.02 5.32
N SER A 46 -13.03 -22.66 5.50
CA SER A 46 -11.92 -23.35 4.83
C SER A 46 -10.85 -23.90 5.78
N PHE A 47 -10.76 -23.42 7.01
CA PHE A 47 -9.67 -23.80 7.91
C PHE A 47 -10.05 -25.00 8.78
N GLN A 48 -9.37 -26.12 8.56
CA GLN A 48 -9.41 -27.28 9.44
C GLN A 48 -7.98 -27.75 9.67
N CYS A 49 -7.50 -27.68 10.91
CA CYS A 49 -6.13 -28.08 11.23
C CYS A 49 -5.96 -29.60 10.93
N PRO A 50 -4.90 -30.02 10.21
CA PRO A 50 -4.73 -31.41 9.76
C PRO A 50 -4.33 -32.38 10.89
N CYS A 51 -4.04 -31.89 12.10
CA CYS A 51 -3.71 -32.68 13.29
C CYS A 51 -2.49 -33.60 13.11
N ASN A 52 -1.55 -33.15 12.27
CA ASN A 52 -0.33 -33.87 11.93
C ASN A 52 0.88 -33.00 12.29
N HIS A 53 1.77 -33.53 13.13
CA HIS A 53 2.96 -32.85 13.65
C HIS A 53 3.76 -32.11 12.58
N THR A 54 3.96 -32.74 11.41
CA THR A 54 4.79 -32.17 10.34
C THR A 54 4.10 -31.10 9.50
N GLN A 55 2.76 -31.15 9.39
CA GLN A 55 1.98 -30.31 8.49
C GLN A 55 1.30 -29.14 9.20
N ASN A 56 1.01 -29.27 10.50
CA ASN A 56 0.33 -28.26 11.30
C ASN A 56 1.03 -26.89 11.24
N PHE A 57 2.36 -26.86 11.40
CA PHE A 57 3.14 -25.63 11.34
C PHE A 57 3.02 -24.93 9.99
N ALA A 58 3.31 -25.66 8.89
CA ALA A 58 3.26 -25.11 7.54
C ALA A 58 1.83 -24.67 7.16
N TYR A 59 0.81 -25.46 7.51
CA TYR A 59 -0.59 -25.16 7.21
C TYR A 59 -1.07 -23.92 7.97
N GLY A 60 -0.90 -23.88 9.30
CA GLY A 60 -1.29 -22.74 10.12
C GLY A 60 -0.56 -21.45 9.72
N LEU A 61 0.74 -21.54 9.45
CA LEU A 61 1.53 -20.38 9.01
C LEU A 61 1.12 -19.88 7.61
N THR A 62 0.74 -20.79 6.71
CA THR A 62 0.27 -20.42 5.36
C THR A 62 -1.03 -19.62 5.43
N PHE A 63 -1.98 -20.02 6.28
CA PHE A 63 -3.24 -19.28 6.45
C PHE A 63 -3.04 -17.98 7.23
N LEU A 64 -2.03 -17.90 8.10
CA LEU A 64 -1.67 -16.67 8.80
C LEU A 64 -0.97 -15.66 7.89
N LEU A 65 0.09 -16.06 7.18
CA LEU A 65 0.96 -15.17 6.38
C LEU A 65 0.54 -15.05 4.92
N GLY A 66 -0.13 -16.05 4.36
CA GLY A 66 -0.51 -16.07 2.93
C GLY A 66 -1.40 -14.89 2.55
N PRO A 67 -2.53 -14.65 3.23
CA PRO A 67 -3.37 -13.49 2.96
C PRO A 67 -2.65 -12.16 3.22
N ALA A 68 -1.80 -12.08 4.24
CA ALA A 68 -0.95 -10.90 4.48
C ALA A 68 0.00 -10.62 3.31
N ALA A 69 0.63 -11.64 2.73
CA ALA A 69 1.51 -11.50 1.57
C ALA A 69 0.74 -11.04 0.32
N VAL A 70 -0.45 -11.61 0.08
CA VAL A 70 -1.32 -11.19 -1.03
C VAL A 70 -1.76 -9.73 -0.86
N LEU A 71 -2.17 -9.33 0.34
CA LEU A 71 -2.53 -7.94 0.65
C LEU A 71 -1.34 -6.98 0.49
N LEU A 72 -0.12 -7.41 0.82
CA LEU A 72 1.09 -6.62 0.61
C LEU A 72 1.34 -6.38 -0.88
N VAL A 73 1.22 -7.43 -1.70
CA VAL A 73 1.37 -7.33 -3.16
C VAL A 73 0.33 -6.38 -3.74
N PHE A 74 -0.94 -6.48 -3.33
CA PHE A 74 -1.96 -5.52 -3.77
C PHE A 74 -1.66 -4.10 -3.30
N GLY A 75 -1.21 -3.92 -2.05
CA GLY A 75 -0.81 -2.61 -1.52
C GLY A 75 0.31 -1.96 -2.33
N LEU A 76 1.28 -2.75 -2.80
CA LEU A 76 2.33 -2.30 -3.71
C LEU A 76 1.77 -1.98 -5.11
N PHE A 77 0.92 -2.85 -5.66
CA PHE A 77 0.32 -2.68 -7.00
C PHE A 77 -0.55 -1.43 -7.12
N PHE A 78 -1.30 -1.05 -6.07
CA PHE A 78 -2.12 0.16 -6.09
C PHE A 78 -1.36 1.43 -5.70
N SER A 79 -0.06 1.33 -5.40
CA SER A 79 0.76 2.50 -5.03
C SER A 79 1.20 3.30 -6.25
N SER A 80 0.56 4.44 -6.50
CA SER A 80 0.97 5.39 -7.55
C SER A 80 2.40 5.91 -7.36
N SER A 81 2.87 6.02 -6.11
CA SER A 81 4.24 6.39 -5.78
C SER A 81 5.25 5.33 -6.22
N LEU A 82 4.89 4.04 -6.16
CA LEU A 82 5.74 2.94 -6.66
C LEU A 82 5.87 3.02 -8.18
N TRP A 83 4.75 3.18 -8.90
CA TRP A 83 4.76 3.30 -10.36
C TRP A 83 5.52 4.53 -10.82
N ARG A 84 5.36 5.68 -10.16
CA ARG A 84 6.13 6.89 -10.49
C ARG A 84 7.64 6.68 -10.29
N LEU A 85 8.04 5.79 -9.39
CA LEU A 85 9.44 5.44 -9.19
C LEU A 85 9.93 4.50 -10.30
N TYR A 86 9.20 3.41 -10.58
CA TYR A 86 9.65 2.37 -11.51
C TYR A 86 9.45 2.72 -12.99
N THR A 87 8.41 3.48 -13.36
CA THR A 87 8.15 3.88 -14.75
C THR A 87 9.27 4.78 -15.26
N GLY A 88 10.02 4.30 -16.26
CA GLY A 88 11.18 5.01 -16.81
C GLY A 88 12.53 4.66 -16.17
N CYS A 89 12.60 3.65 -15.30
CA CYS A 89 13.85 3.22 -14.66
C CYS A 89 14.93 2.76 -15.66
N CYS A 90 14.54 2.12 -16.77
CA CYS A 90 15.47 1.69 -17.82
C CYS A 90 15.93 2.84 -18.75
N LEU A 91 15.22 3.97 -18.75
CA LEU A 91 15.57 5.15 -19.54
C LEU A 91 16.55 6.06 -18.78
N ASN A 92 16.38 6.19 -17.46
CA ASN A 92 17.27 7.02 -16.65
C ASN A 92 17.38 6.48 -15.20
N PRO A 93 18.33 5.57 -14.91
CA PRO A 93 18.47 4.98 -13.57
C PRO A 93 18.84 6.01 -12.48
N MET A 94 19.35 7.18 -12.88
CA MET A 94 19.69 8.28 -11.97
C MET A 94 18.45 8.98 -11.40
N LYS A 95 17.25 8.75 -11.94
CA LYS A 95 15.98 9.28 -11.38
C LYS A 95 15.62 8.68 -10.02
N LEU A 96 15.96 7.41 -9.76
CA LEU A 96 15.74 6.77 -8.46
C LEU A 96 16.71 7.29 -7.40
N CYS A 97 17.97 7.50 -7.80
CA CYS A 97 19.09 7.80 -6.90
C CYS A 97 19.98 8.90 -7.49
N PRO A 98 19.58 10.18 -7.45
CA PRO A 98 20.48 11.25 -7.86
C PRO A 98 21.68 11.31 -6.90
N HIS A 99 22.90 11.20 -7.45
CA HIS A 99 24.18 11.40 -6.75
C HIS A 99 24.52 10.45 -5.59
N GLY A 100 24.28 9.14 -5.72
CA GLY A 100 24.83 8.15 -4.78
C GLY A 100 24.30 8.22 -3.33
N ASN A 101 23.27 9.04 -3.08
CA ASN A 101 22.69 9.20 -1.75
C ASN A 101 21.66 8.09 -1.45
N CYS A 102 22.15 6.86 -1.21
CA CYS A 102 21.36 5.67 -0.90
C CYS A 102 20.29 5.91 0.17
N PHE A 103 20.59 6.78 1.14
CA PHE A 103 19.67 7.15 2.22
C PHE A 103 18.37 7.80 1.73
N SER A 104 18.42 8.61 0.67
CA SER A 104 17.23 9.25 0.11
C SER A 104 16.32 8.23 -0.58
N CYS A 105 16.92 7.29 -1.33
CA CYS A 105 16.20 6.21 -1.98
C CYS A 105 15.54 5.27 -0.96
N LEU A 106 16.28 4.85 0.07
CA LEU A 106 15.75 4.05 1.17
C LEU A 106 14.59 4.75 1.87
N LYS A 107 14.66 6.06 2.08
CA LYS A 107 13.58 6.83 2.69
C LYS A 107 12.31 6.84 1.83
N VAL A 108 12.44 6.96 0.51
CA VAL A 108 11.31 6.89 -0.43
C VAL A 108 10.71 5.48 -0.43
N PHE A 109 11.53 4.45 -0.54
CA PHE A 109 11.10 3.06 -0.53
C PHE A 109 10.39 2.69 0.78
N MET A 110 10.95 3.05 1.93
CA MET A 110 10.33 2.84 3.24
C MET A 110 8.99 3.60 3.36
N GLY A 111 8.87 4.78 2.74
CA GLY A 111 7.60 5.51 2.69
C GLY A 111 6.52 4.78 1.88
N ILE A 112 6.90 4.14 0.78
CA ILE A 112 5.99 3.33 -0.04
C ILE A 112 5.60 2.04 0.72
N PHE A 113 6.59 1.36 1.29
CA PHE A 113 6.40 0.10 1.99
C PHE A 113 5.53 0.26 3.25
N THR A 114 5.75 1.32 4.04
CA THR A 114 4.93 1.60 5.23
C THR A 114 3.45 1.80 4.88
N GLY A 115 3.13 2.41 3.72
CA GLY A 115 1.75 2.50 3.22
C GLY A 115 1.16 1.15 2.80
N ALA A 116 1.96 0.30 2.14
CA ALA A 116 1.51 -1.02 1.69
C ALA A 116 1.30 -2.02 2.85
N CYS A 117 2.04 -1.87 3.96
CA CYS A 117 1.96 -2.75 5.13
C CYS A 117 0.71 -2.56 6.00
N VAL A 118 -0.10 -1.52 5.79
CA VAL A 118 -1.29 -1.25 6.62
C VAL A 118 -2.27 -2.41 6.58
N ALA A 119 -2.65 -2.91 5.40
CA ALA A 119 -3.57 -4.04 5.26
C ALA A 119 -3.02 -5.37 5.80
N PRO A 120 -1.76 -5.76 5.50
CA PRO A 120 -1.12 -6.93 6.13
C PRO A 120 -1.10 -6.89 7.66
N ILE A 121 -0.77 -5.73 8.26
CA ILE A 121 -0.75 -5.59 9.72
C ILE A 121 -2.17 -5.76 10.29
N MET A 122 -3.19 -5.13 9.68
CA MET A 122 -4.57 -5.30 10.11
C MET A 122 -5.02 -6.76 10.06
N TRP A 123 -4.70 -7.48 8.98
CA TRP A 123 -5.00 -8.91 8.85
C TRP A 123 -4.34 -9.72 9.96
N LEU A 124 -3.03 -9.55 10.18
CA LEU A 124 -2.29 -10.29 11.19
C LEU A 124 -2.85 -10.03 12.60
N SER A 125 -3.20 -8.78 12.91
CA SER A 125 -3.83 -8.43 14.18
C SER A 125 -5.15 -9.17 14.38
N VAL A 126 -6.04 -9.17 13.39
CA VAL A 126 -7.35 -9.85 13.50
C VAL A 126 -7.17 -11.37 13.58
N ALA A 127 -6.34 -11.95 12.73
CA ALA A 127 -6.06 -13.38 12.70
C ALA A 127 -5.45 -13.89 14.02
N LEU A 128 -4.52 -13.13 14.62
CA LEU A 128 -3.92 -13.47 15.91
C LEU A 128 -4.88 -13.28 17.08
N LEU A 129 -5.78 -12.30 17.03
CA LEU A 129 -6.81 -12.14 18.06
C LEU A 129 -7.85 -13.27 18.04
N ASN A 130 -8.17 -13.82 16.85
CA ASN A 130 -8.99 -15.03 16.74
C ASN A 130 -8.23 -16.29 17.22
N GLY A 131 -6.94 -16.39 16.91
CA GLY A 131 -6.01 -17.38 17.48
C GLY A 131 -6.01 -18.76 16.82
N THR A 132 -7.00 -19.09 16.01
CA THR A 132 -7.15 -20.42 15.38
C THR A 132 -5.97 -20.84 14.50
N PHE A 133 -5.44 -19.92 13.68
CA PHE A 133 -4.28 -20.21 12.82
C PHE A 133 -2.99 -20.37 13.64
N TYR A 134 -2.84 -19.57 14.71
CA TYR A 134 -1.69 -19.63 15.61
C TYR A 134 -1.69 -20.93 16.43
N GLU A 135 -2.85 -21.30 17.00
CA GLU A 135 -3.05 -22.55 17.74
C GLU A 135 -2.61 -23.75 16.88
N CYS A 136 -3.04 -23.82 15.61
CA CYS A 136 -2.62 -24.88 14.70
C CYS A 136 -1.11 -24.80 14.38
N ALA A 137 -0.58 -23.62 14.06
CA ALA A 137 0.83 -23.48 13.69
C ALA A 137 1.78 -23.90 14.83
N VAL A 138 1.56 -23.37 16.03
CA VAL A 138 2.43 -23.62 17.20
C VAL A 138 2.27 -25.04 17.73
N SER A 139 1.12 -25.67 17.54
CA SER A 139 0.94 -27.08 17.92
C SER A 139 1.85 -28.06 17.14
N GLY A 140 2.31 -27.67 15.95
CA GLY A 140 3.23 -28.45 15.11
C GLY A 140 4.69 -28.02 15.21
N LEU A 141 5.05 -27.16 16.16
CA LEU A 141 6.43 -26.71 16.35
C LEU A 141 7.25 -27.80 17.05
N ASN A 142 8.41 -28.14 16.49
CA ASN A 142 9.34 -29.13 17.05
C ASN A 142 10.46 -28.50 17.90
N ASP A 143 10.38 -27.20 18.18
CA ASP A 143 11.39 -26.50 18.97
C ASP A 143 11.25 -26.86 20.45
N ASN A 144 12.32 -27.42 21.03
CA ASN A 144 12.35 -27.84 22.42
C ASN A 144 12.01 -26.68 23.38
N LEU A 145 12.46 -25.46 23.10
CA LEU A 145 12.27 -24.33 23.99
C LEU A 145 10.81 -23.86 24.05
N VAL A 146 10.13 -23.85 22.89
CA VAL A 146 8.72 -23.46 22.80
C VAL A 146 7.82 -24.57 23.35
N VAL A 147 8.11 -25.84 23.03
CA VAL A 147 7.35 -26.99 23.51
C VAL A 147 7.47 -27.14 25.02
N ASP A 148 8.65 -26.95 25.60
CA ASP A 148 8.88 -27.04 27.04
C ASP A 148 8.17 -25.92 27.83
N LEU A 149 7.90 -24.77 27.20
CA LEU A 149 7.11 -23.70 27.80
C LEU A 149 5.66 -24.12 28.03
N PHE A 150 5.05 -24.82 27.07
CA PHE A 150 3.65 -25.26 27.14
C PHE A 150 3.48 -26.60 27.88
N CYS A 151 4.46 -27.50 27.76
CA CYS A 151 4.45 -28.82 28.40
C CYS A 151 5.31 -28.87 29.69
N LYS A 152 5.56 -27.72 30.35
CA LYS A 152 6.38 -27.67 31.56
C LYS A 152 5.82 -28.58 32.65
N ASN A 153 6.63 -29.49 33.18
CA ASN A 153 6.25 -30.55 34.14
C ASN A 153 5.26 -31.61 33.62
N LYS A 154 4.97 -31.68 32.31
CA LYS A 154 4.10 -32.71 31.72
C LYS A 154 4.94 -33.82 31.09
N THR A 155 4.35 -35.01 30.94
CA THR A 155 5.00 -36.22 30.39
C THR A 155 5.38 -36.04 28.92
N LEU A 156 6.30 -36.88 28.40
CA LEU A 156 6.61 -37.03 26.95
C LEU A 156 5.35 -37.10 26.07
N LYS A 157 4.26 -37.64 26.63
CA LYS A 157 2.92 -37.69 26.04
C LYS A 157 2.34 -36.31 25.67
N CYS A 158 2.65 -35.24 26.40
CA CYS A 158 2.22 -33.88 26.07
C CYS A 158 2.82 -33.41 24.74
N ARG A 159 4.13 -33.61 24.56
CA ARG A 159 4.85 -33.28 23.32
C ARG A 159 4.28 -34.05 22.13
N GLU A 160 4.06 -35.35 22.28
CA GLU A 160 3.55 -36.20 21.19
C GLU A 160 2.11 -35.88 20.80
N GLU A 161 1.28 -35.48 21.76
CA GLU A 161 -0.15 -35.21 21.52
C GLU A 161 -0.46 -33.73 21.27
N LEU A 162 0.51 -32.81 21.41
CA LEU A 162 0.33 -31.35 21.25
C LEU A 162 -0.27 -30.99 19.88
N ALA A 163 0.22 -31.61 18.80
CA ALA A 163 -0.28 -31.37 17.44
C ALA A 163 -1.75 -31.80 17.24
N ARG A 164 -2.32 -32.61 18.14
CA ARG A 164 -3.72 -33.06 18.08
C ARG A 164 -4.66 -32.27 18.98
N VAL A 165 -4.11 -31.41 19.85
CA VAL A 165 -4.87 -30.59 20.80
C VAL A 165 -5.86 -29.65 20.08
N PRO A 166 -5.50 -28.94 19.00
CA PRO A 166 -6.45 -28.08 18.26
C PRO A 166 -7.60 -28.81 17.57
N CYS A 167 -7.51 -30.14 17.46
CA CYS A 167 -8.44 -30.96 16.69
C CYS A 167 -9.38 -31.81 17.53
N ASP A 168 -9.31 -31.70 18.86
CA ASP A 168 -10.07 -32.57 19.78
C ASP A 168 -9.77 -34.08 19.62
N ARG A 169 -8.59 -34.44 19.08
CA ARG A 169 -8.16 -35.83 18.85
C ARG A 169 -7.00 -36.28 19.74
N SER A 170 -6.64 -35.48 20.73
CA SER A 170 -5.54 -35.80 21.64
C SER A 170 -5.95 -36.86 22.66
N LYS A 171 -5.00 -37.71 23.06
CA LYS A 171 -5.17 -38.71 24.14
C LYS A 171 -4.96 -38.14 25.56
N LEU A 172 -4.98 -36.81 25.69
CA LEU A 172 -4.86 -36.09 26.97
C LEU A 172 -6.23 -36.03 27.66
N SER A 173 -6.24 -35.75 28.96
CA SER A 173 -7.52 -35.50 29.63
C SER A 173 -8.17 -34.22 29.07
N SER A 174 -9.50 -34.12 29.17
CA SER A 174 -10.22 -32.94 28.67
C SER A 174 -9.74 -31.64 29.33
N ASP A 175 -9.41 -31.69 30.62
CA ASP A 175 -8.93 -30.54 31.38
C ASP A 175 -7.55 -30.08 30.91
N GLU A 176 -6.62 -31.01 30.70
CA GLU A 176 -5.26 -30.68 30.23
C GLU A 176 -5.28 -30.11 28.80
N ARG A 177 -6.15 -30.65 27.94
CA ARG A 177 -6.32 -30.15 26.58
C ARG A 177 -6.89 -28.73 26.59
N MET A 178 -7.91 -28.47 27.42
CA MET A 178 -8.50 -27.14 27.55
C MET A 178 -7.49 -26.12 28.08
N GLU A 179 -6.71 -26.51 29.09
CA GLU A 179 -5.61 -25.70 29.64
C GLU A 179 -4.59 -25.30 28.55
N LEU A 180 -4.12 -26.28 27.76
CA LEU A 180 -3.17 -26.04 26.66
C LEU A 180 -3.76 -25.13 25.58
N LEU A 181 -5.03 -25.33 25.19
CA LEU A 181 -5.71 -24.47 24.22
C LEU A 181 -5.84 -23.03 24.72
N LEU A 182 -6.19 -22.85 25.99
CA LEU A 182 -6.28 -21.53 26.61
C LEU A 182 -4.91 -20.83 26.63
N MET A 183 -3.83 -21.55 26.92
CA MET A 183 -2.47 -21.00 26.86
C MET A 183 -2.07 -20.58 25.44
N LEU A 184 -2.31 -21.42 24.43
CA LEU A 184 -2.02 -21.11 23.03
C LEU A 184 -2.82 -19.89 22.55
N ARG A 185 -4.11 -19.84 22.88
CA ARG A 185 -4.99 -18.71 22.55
C ARG A 185 -4.54 -17.43 23.24
N ALA A 186 -4.19 -17.48 24.52
CA ALA A 186 -3.71 -16.32 25.27
C ALA A 186 -2.41 -15.77 24.66
N GLN A 187 -1.45 -16.64 24.31
CA GLN A 187 -0.22 -16.23 23.62
C GLN A 187 -0.52 -15.56 22.27
N SER A 188 -1.43 -16.13 21.48
CA SER A 188 -1.85 -15.52 20.21
C SER A 188 -2.45 -14.13 20.41
N GLN A 189 -3.33 -13.96 21.39
CA GLN A 189 -3.96 -12.67 21.69
C GLN A 189 -2.97 -11.63 22.21
N ILE A 190 -2.00 -12.03 23.04
CA ILE A 190 -0.91 -11.16 23.50
C ILE A 190 -0.08 -10.68 22.31
N LEU A 191 0.27 -11.57 21.38
CA LEU A 191 0.99 -11.21 20.16
C LEU A 191 0.15 -10.28 19.27
N GLY A 192 -1.15 -10.57 19.10
CA GLY A 192 -2.08 -9.72 18.36
C GLY A 192 -2.14 -8.29 18.90
N TRP A 193 -2.32 -8.13 20.21
CA TRP A 193 -2.31 -6.82 20.86
C TRP A 193 -0.95 -6.13 20.80
N SER A 194 0.14 -6.90 20.94
CA SER A 194 1.50 -6.38 20.83
C SER A 194 1.76 -5.78 19.44
N ILE A 195 1.34 -6.46 18.36
CA ILE A 195 1.43 -5.92 17.00
C ILE A 195 0.64 -4.63 16.85
N ILE A 196 -0.58 -4.56 17.38
CA ILE A 196 -1.43 -3.35 17.33
C ILE A 196 -0.72 -2.18 18.02
N ILE A 197 -0.26 -2.39 19.25
CA ILE A 197 0.41 -1.35 20.06
C ILE A 197 1.67 -0.88 19.34
N ILE A 198 2.54 -1.80 18.90
CA ILE A 198 3.78 -1.47 18.19
C ILE A 198 3.48 -0.70 16.91
N ALA A 199 2.50 -1.13 16.10
CA ALA A 199 2.15 -0.47 14.86
C ALA A 199 1.64 0.97 15.08
N ILE A 200 0.78 1.18 16.08
CA ILE A 200 0.28 2.51 16.44
C ILE A 200 1.41 3.40 16.95
N THR A 201 2.25 2.90 17.86
CA THR A 201 3.38 3.66 18.40
C THR A 201 4.39 4.03 17.32
N VAL A 202 4.77 3.08 16.45
CA VAL A 202 5.68 3.33 15.32
C VAL A 202 5.06 4.32 14.33
N GLY A 203 3.76 4.20 14.03
CA GLY A 203 3.04 5.13 13.17
C GLY A 203 2.99 6.55 13.72
N LEU A 204 2.73 6.70 15.02
CA LEU A 204 2.73 7.99 15.72
C LEU A 204 4.12 8.61 15.73
N LEU A 205 5.14 7.87 16.18
CA LEU A 205 6.53 8.33 16.22
C LEU A 205 7.04 8.70 14.82
N GLY A 206 6.74 7.89 13.80
CA GLY A 206 7.09 8.16 12.42
C GLY A 206 6.43 9.43 11.88
N THR A 207 5.16 9.65 12.21
CA THR A 207 4.43 10.88 11.83
C THR A 207 4.99 12.10 12.54
N CYS A 208 5.20 12.03 13.86
CA CYS A 208 5.82 13.09 14.65
C CYS A 208 7.20 13.45 14.11
N TYR A 209 8.05 12.45 13.89
CA TYR A 209 9.39 12.64 13.34
C TYR A 209 9.36 13.27 11.93
N LYS A 210 8.47 12.81 11.06
CA LYS A 210 8.29 13.39 9.71
C LYS A 210 7.86 14.85 9.78
N ASN A 211 6.94 15.19 10.69
CA ASN A 211 6.46 16.55 10.88
C ASN A 211 7.52 17.45 11.53
N CYS A 212 8.25 16.98 12.55
CA CYS A 212 9.35 17.72 13.20
C CYS A 212 10.51 18.00 12.25
N ARG A 213 10.81 17.05 11.34
CA ARG A 213 11.89 17.20 10.34
C ARG A 213 11.42 17.88 9.04
N SER A 214 10.15 18.33 9.00
CA SER A 214 9.61 19.09 7.89
C SER A 214 10.32 20.43 7.78
N LYS A 215 10.75 20.79 6.57
CA LYS A 215 11.35 22.10 6.29
C LYS A 215 10.30 23.21 6.12
N VAL A 216 9.02 22.87 6.18
CA VAL A 216 7.89 23.79 5.99
C VAL A 216 6.95 23.78 7.20
N SER A 217 6.34 24.93 7.47
CA SER A 217 5.32 25.10 8.51
C SER A 217 4.08 24.25 8.24
N TYR A 218 3.32 23.91 9.28
CA TYR A 218 2.10 23.11 9.18
C TYR A 218 1.06 23.70 8.22
N LEU A 219 0.86 25.03 8.25
CA LEU A 219 -0.12 25.70 7.37
C LEU A 219 0.33 25.64 5.90
N GLN A 220 1.63 25.85 5.65
CA GLN A 220 2.21 25.73 4.32
C GLN A 220 2.14 24.28 3.81
N LEU A 221 2.36 23.28 4.67
CA LEU A 221 2.20 21.88 4.32
C LEU A 221 0.74 21.54 3.96
N THR A 222 -0.22 22.15 4.66
CA THR A 222 -1.65 21.97 4.41
C THR A 222 -2.05 22.59 3.07
N PHE A 223 -1.60 23.82 2.81
CA PHE A 223 -1.75 24.47 1.51
C PHE A 223 -1.14 23.63 0.38
N TRP A 224 0.07 23.12 0.58
CA TRP A 224 0.76 22.30 -0.40
C TRP A 224 -0.04 21.03 -0.75
N LYS A 225 -0.61 20.32 0.24
CA LYS A 225 -1.50 19.18 -0.02
C LYS A 225 -2.70 19.58 -0.89
N HIS A 226 -3.39 20.68 -0.55
CA HIS A 226 -4.52 21.17 -1.33
C HIS A 226 -4.13 21.56 -2.76
N TYR A 227 -2.97 22.20 -2.93
CA TYR A 227 -2.44 22.52 -4.24
C TYR A 227 -2.22 21.27 -5.08
N MET A 228 -1.57 20.24 -4.53
CA MET A 228 -1.31 18.98 -5.24
C MET A 228 -2.61 18.27 -5.65
N ASP A 229 -3.61 18.23 -4.77
CA ASP A 229 -4.90 17.61 -5.07
C ASP A 229 -5.62 18.35 -6.21
N LYS A 230 -5.61 19.69 -6.19
CA LYS A 230 -6.22 20.51 -7.23
C LYS A 230 -5.44 20.50 -8.53
N GLU A 231 -4.12 20.49 -8.48
CA GLU A 231 -3.26 20.34 -9.65
C GLU A 231 -3.57 19.03 -10.36
N LYS A 232 -3.68 17.92 -9.63
CA LYS A 232 -4.03 16.62 -10.21
C LYS A 232 -5.41 16.61 -10.86
N GLU A 233 -6.44 17.09 -10.15
CA GLU A 233 -7.81 17.16 -10.68
C GLU A 233 -7.88 17.96 -11.98
N ARG A 234 -7.18 19.11 -12.03
CA ARG A 234 -7.11 19.94 -13.23
C ARG A 234 -6.28 19.29 -14.32
N PHE A 235 -5.15 18.69 -13.99
CA PHE A 235 -4.30 17.99 -14.94
C PHE A 235 -5.09 16.88 -15.67
N ASP A 236 -5.82 16.04 -14.94
CA ASP A 236 -6.63 14.97 -15.53
C ASP A 236 -7.70 15.54 -16.48
N THR A 237 -8.35 16.63 -16.07
CA THR A 237 -9.36 17.32 -16.92
C THR A 237 -8.73 17.85 -18.21
N PHE A 238 -7.59 18.53 -18.12
CA PHE A 238 -6.87 19.06 -19.28
C PHE A 238 -6.33 17.94 -20.18
N ALA A 239 -5.82 16.85 -19.61
CA ALA A 239 -5.31 15.71 -20.35
C ALA A 239 -6.41 15.05 -21.19
N VAL A 240 -7.61 14.87 -20.63
CA VAL A 240 -8.77 14.32 -21.35
C VAL A 240 -9.21 15.24 -22.49
N ASP A 241 -9.29 16.56 -22.26
CA ASP A 241 -9.66 17.53 -23.29
C ASP A 241 -8.65 17.54 -24.47
N TYR A 242 -7.35 17.57 -24.17
CA TYR A 242 -6.32 17.54 -25.22
C TYR A 242 -6.26 16.20 -25.94
N ALA A 243 -6.49 15.07 -25.25
CA ALA A 243 -6.57 13.76 -25.89
C ALA A 243 -7.77 13.68 -26.85
N THR A 244 -8.91 14.26 -26.47
CA THR A 244 -10.13 14.31 -27.30
C THR A 244 -9.87 15.13 -28.57
N LYS A 245 -9.31 16.33 -28.43
CA LYS A 245 -8.96 17.19 -29.58
C LYS A 245 -7.96 16.53 -30.53
N LEU A 246 -6.96 15.83 -29.99
CA LEU A 246 -5.97 15.12 -30.80
C LEU A 246 -6.61 13.95 -31.56
N ALA A 247 -7.51 13.20 -30.91
CA ALA A 247 -8.25 12.11 -31.54
C ALA A 247 -9.18 12.62 -32.64
N GLU A 248 -9.96 13.67 -32.40
CA GLU A 248 -10.84 14.30 -33.39
C GLU A 248 -10.07 14.79 -34.62
N ARG A 249 -8.95 15.51 -34.41
CA ARG A 249 -8.07 15.97 -35.49
C ARG A 249 -7.60 14.81 -36.36
N ASN A 250 -7.12 13.73 -35.73
CA ASN A 250 -6.59 12.57 -36.46
C ASN A 250 -7.68 11.82 -37.23
N LEU A 251 -8.87 11.64 -36.62
CA LEU A 251 -10.01 11.01 -37.28
C LEU A 251 -10.50 11.84 -38.47
N GLN A 252 -10.60 13.16 -38.31
CA GLN A 252 -11.00 14.06 -39.39
C GLN A 252 -10.02 14.02 -40.57
N SER A 253 -8.72 14.14 -40.28
CA SER A 253 -7.65 14.05 -41.28
C SER A 253 -7.66 12.70 -42.02
N PHE A 254 -7.90 11.59 -41.30
CA PHE A 254 -8.02 10.25 -41.88
C PHE A 254 -9.23 10.12 -42.82
N PHE A 255 -10.44 10.49 -42.37
CA PHE A 255 -11.66 10.33 -43.17
C PHE A 255 -11.75 11.33 -44.34
N GLU A 256 -11.17 12.52 -44.20
CA GLU A 256 -11.10 13.52 -45.27
C GLU A 256 -9.89 13.32 -46.20
N ASN A 257 -8.99 12.38 -45.89
CA ASN A 257 -7.74 12.12 -46.61
C ASN A 257 -6.90 13.38 -46.82
N LYS A 258 -6.67 14.14 -45.75
CA LYS A 258 -5.88 15.39 -45.73
C LYS A 258 -4.74 15.29 -44.72
N ASP A 259 -3.66 16.00 -44.96
CA ASP A 259 -2.59 16.14 -43.98
C ASP A 259 -3.10 16.82 -42.68
N PRO A 260 -2.68 16.34 -41.50
CA PRO A 260 -3.16 16.89 -40.23
C PRO A 260 -2.51 18.25 -39.92
N ASN A 261 -3.33 19.19 -39.43
CA ASN A 261 -2.85 20.49 -38.97
C ASN A 261 -1.86 20.34 -37.78
N PRO A 262 -0.84 21.19 -37.64
CA PRO A 262 0.09 21.15 -36.51
C PRO A 262 -0.63 21.20 -35.16
N PHE A 263 -0.24 20.32 -34.23
CA PHE A 263 -0.79 20.29 -32.87
C PHE A 263 0.35 20.48 -31.86
N PRO A 264 0.46 21.64 -31.20
CA PRO A 264 1.52 21.88 -30.24
C PRO A 264 1.36 20.94 -29.05
N PHE A 265 2.35 20.08 -28.84
CA PHE A 265 2.35 19.10 -27.77
C PHE A 265 3.67 19.16 -27.00
N PRO A 266 3.66 18.95 -25.66
CA PRO A 266 4.90 18.92 -24.90
C PRO A 266 5.81 17.78 -25.40
N ASN A 267 7.10 18.07 -25.53
CA ASN A 267 8.09 17.08 -25.94
C ASN A 267 8.36 16.03 -24.84
N HIS A 268 8.97 14.91 -25.21
CA HIS A 268 9.29 13.81 -24.29
C HIS A 268 10.11 14.25 -23.07
N LYS A 269 11.08 15.18 -23.24
CA LYS A 269 11.88 15.70 -22.12
C LYS A 269 11.01 16.42 -21.08
N ALA A 270 10.03 17.21 -21.53
CA ALA A 270 9.08 17.87 -20.65
C ALA A 270 8.28 16.86 -19.83
N TRP A 271 7.76 15.82 -20.47
CA TRP A 271 7.05 14.71 -19.82
C TRP A 271 7.92 13.97 -18.81
N GLU A 272 9.18 13.74 -19.15
CA GLU A 272 10.14 13.08 -18.29
C GLU A 272 10.44 13.90 -17.03
N GLU A 273 10.66 15.21 -17.16
CA GLU A 273 10.99 16.11 -16.04
C GLU A 273 9.82 16.26 -15.05
N ILE A 274 8.58 16.43 -15.54
CA ILE A 274 7.42 16.57 -14.66
C ILE A 274 7.08 15.26 -13.92
N SER A 275 7.47 14.11 -14.48
CA SER A 275 7.26 12.79 -13.88
C SER A 275 8.29 12.42 -12.81
N ALA A 276 9.35 13.22 -12.62
CA ALA A 276 10.38 12.95 -11.63
C ALA A 276 9.82 12.95 -10.19
N HIS A 277 10.46 12.20 -9.29
CA HIS A 277 10.06 12.23 -7.88
C HIS A 277 10.36 13.61 -7.28
N TYR A 278 9.32 14.27 -6.78
CA TYR A 278 9.44 15.59 -6.18
C TYR A 278 10.23 15.55 -4.87
N THR A 279 11.16 16.50 -4.68
CA THR A 279 11.86 16.75 -3.41
C THR A 279 11.80 18.24 -3.08
N PHE A 280 11.24 18.59 -1.93
CA PHE A 280 11.16 19.98 -1.49
C PHE A 280 12.55 20.54 -1.16
N SER A 281 12.90 21.68 -1.77
CA SER A 281 14.08 22.47 -1.41
C SER A 281 13.65 23.84 -0.89
N THR A 282 14.28 24.31 0.20
CA THR A 282 14.02 25.65 0.75
C THR A 282 14.56 26.77 -0.14
N SER A 283 15.49 26.45 -1.04
CA SER A 283 16.05 27.41 -2.01
C SER A 283 15.11 27.69 -3.19
N GLU A 284 14.13 26.81 -3.44
CA GLU A 284 13.23 26.87 -4.59
C GLU A 284 11.80 26.58 -4.10
N GLN A 285 10.97 27.62 -3.95
CA GLN A 285 9.62 27.53 -3.37
C GLN A 285 8.56 26.98 -4.37
N TYR A 286 8.87 25.89 -5.06
CA TYR A 286 7.92 25.21 -5.94
C TYR A 286 7.20 24.09 -5.19
N TYR A 287 5.90 23.92 -5.39
CA TYR A 287 5.07 22.90 -4.72
C TYR A 287 4.95 21.60 -5.53
N SER A 288 5.20 21.63 -6.84
CA SER A 288 5.20 20.44 -7.70
C SER A 288 6.37 20.46 -8.69
N THR A 289 6.66 19.31 -9.30
CA THR A 289 7.61 19.21 -10.42
C THR A 289 7.10 19.94 -11.67
N LEU A 290 5.78 19.97 -11.87
CA LEU A 290 5.14 20.70 -12.96
C LEU A 290 5.28 22.22 -12.76
N GLN A 291 5.02 22.73 -11.56
CA GLN A 291 5.25 24.13 -11.23
C GLN A 291 6.72 24.50 -11.43
N ARG A 292 7.64 23.68 -10.92
CA ARG A 292 9.08 23.88 -11.09
C ARG A 292 9.47 23.91 -12.57
N TYR A 293 8.89 23.04 -13.40
CA TYR A 293 9.15 23.02 -14.83
C TYR A 293 8.66 24.32 -15.50
N VAL A 294 7.45 24.77 -15.17
CA VAL A 294 6.84 25.97 -15.76
C VAL A 294 7.56 27.26 -15.34
N GLU A 295 8.02 27.35 -14.08
CA GLU A 295 8.64 28.57 -13.57
C GLU A 295 10.16 28.66 -13.85
N LYS A 296 10.77 27.61 -14.41
CA LYS A 296 12.18 27.61 -14.82
C LYS A 296 12.42 28.53 -16.02
N ILE A 297 13.45 29.38 -15.94
CA ILE A 297 13.88 30.29 -17.02
C ILE A 297 14.65 29.47 -18.08
N GLY A 298 14.34 29.67 -19.37
CA GLY A 298 15.03 28.98 -20.48
C GLY A 298 14.44 27.64 -20.92
N ARG A 299 13.11 27.49 -20.83
CA ARG A 299 12.39 26.28 -21.30
C ARG A 299 12.60 26.04 -22.79
N ASP A 300 12.85 24.78 -23.13
CA ASP A 300 12.86 24.33 -24.52
C ASP A 300 11.43 24.12 -25.02
N PHE A 301 10.98 25.02 -25.90
CA PHE A 301 9.66 24.95 -26.53
C PHE A 301 9.67 24.18 -27.85
N THR A 302 10.80 23.59 -28.24
CA THR A 302 10.87 22.85 -29.52
C THR A 302 9.86 21.70 -29.51
N PRO A 303 8.89 21.69 -30.45
CA PRO A 303 7.96 20.59 -30.60
C PRO A 303 8.74 19.35 -31.03
N GLU A 304 8.34 18.18 -30.53
CA GLU A 304 8.96 16.93 -30.92
C GLU A 304 8.63 16.62 -32.38
N THR A 305 9.64 16.72 -33.24
CA THR A 305 9.54 16.49 -34.70
C THR A 305 9.89 15.05 -35.09
N ARG A 306 10.29 14.21 -34.12
CA ARG A 306 10.67 12.82 -34.37
C ARG A 306 9.47 11.88 -34.13
N PRO A 307 9.11 11.02 -35.09
CA PRO A 307 8.15 9.94 -34.84
C PRO A 307 8.71 8.96 -33.79
N VAL A 308 7.85 8.43 -32.93
CA VAL A 308 8.15 7.58 -31.76
C VAL A 308 8.74 6.20 -32.13
N MET A 309 9.06 5.94 -33.39
CA MET A 309 9.60 4.65 -33.87
C MET A 309 10.91 4.82 -34.64
N ASP A 310 11.96 5.33 -34.01
CA ASP A 310 13.33 5.04 -34.43
C ASP A 310 14.15 4.60 -33.22
N LEU A 311 14.04 3.31 -32.90
CA LEU A 311 15.02 2.60 -32.10
C LEU A 311 16.23 2.34 -33.03
N GLU A 312 17.12 3.32 -33.17
CA GLU A 312 18.40 3.14 -33.86
C GLU A 312 19.20 2.03 -33.16
N HIS A 313 19.13 0.81 -33.71
CA HIS A 313 20.12 -0.22 -33.50
C HIS A 313 21.42 0.22 -34.17
N GLY A 314 22.25 0.94 -33.42
CA GLY A 314 23.65 1.15 -33.75
C GLY A 314 24.44 -0.14 -33.53
N ILE A 315 24.51 -0.97 -34.57
CA ILE A 315 25.55 -1.98 -34.74
C ILE A 315 26.87 -1.22 -34.92
N GLU A 316 27.75 -1.22 -33.92
CA GLU A 316 29.18 -1.03 -34.16
C GLU A 316 29.83 -2.42 -34.21
N MET A 317 30.04 -2.89 -35.44
CA MET A 317 31.14 -3.80 -35.74
C MET A 317 32.42 -2.97 -35.78
N SER A 318 33.32 -3.26 -34.85
CA SER A 318 34.77 -3.18 -35.04
C SER A 318 35.43 -4.31 -34.28
#